data_AF-I4BMF1-F1
#
_entry.id   AF-I4BMF1-F1
#
_cell.length_a   1.000
_cell.length_b   1.000
_cell.length_c   1.000
_cell.angle_alpha   90.00
_cell.angle_beta   90.00
_cell.angle_gamma   90.00
#
_symmetry.space_group_name_H-M   'P 1'
#
loop_
_entity.id
_entity.type
_entity.pdbx_description
1 polymer ?
#
loop_
_entity_poly.entity_id
_entity_poly.type
_entity_poly.pdbx_seq_one_letter_code
_entity_poly.pdbx_strand_id
1 'polypeptide(L)'
;MAEVASRTPSSDDPFNEAVATTGLFLIMTAVIALAVALASWTLSEPLFAAMSGAVALLSFSASIFCFKAQALESAPTEVTV
;
A
#
# COMPACT_ATOMS: atom_id res chain seq x y z
N MET A 1 8.93 -33.11 -16.07
CA MET A 1 7.73 -32.40 -16.54
C MET A 1 7.04 -31.92 -15.28
N ALA A 2 7.27 -30.66 -14.89
CA ALA A 2 6.66 -30.08 -13.70
C ALA A 2 5.39 -29.36 -14.16
N GLU A 3 4.25 -29.89 -13.74
CA GLU A 3 2.94 -29.31 -13.96
C GLU A 3 2.91 -27.93 -13.29
N VAL A 4 2.96 -26.88 -14.10
CA VAL A 4 2.61 -25.53 -13.66
C VAL A 4 1.10 -25.55 -13.44
N ALA A 5 0.71 -26.00 -12.25
CA ALA A 5 -0.67 -25.96 -11.80
C ALA A 5 -1.15 -24.51 -11.89
N SER A 6 -2.08 -24.27 -12.82
CA SER A 6 -2.81 -23.03 -12.97
C SER A 6 -3.60 -22.76 -11.68
N ARG A 7 -2.98 -22.05 -10.73
CA ARG A 7 -3.68 -21.48 -9.58
C ARG A 7 -4.54 -20.35 -10.11
N THR A 8 -5.84 -20.59 -10.19
CA THR A 8 -6.83 -19.54 -10.33
C THR A 8 -6.64 -18.58 -9.15
N PRO A 9 -6.32 -17.30 -9.37
CA PRO A 9 -6.19 -16.35 -8.29
C PRO A 9 -7.57 -16.22 -7.62
N SER A 10 -7.65 -16.69 -6.38
CA SER A 10 -8.84 -16.64 -5.54
C SER A 10 -8.65 -15.50 -4.54
N SER A 11 -9.73 -14.78 -4.24
CA SER A 11 -9.76 -13.78 -3.16
C SER A 11 -9.36 -14.36 -1.78
N ASP A 12 -9.36 -15.69 -1.63
CA ASP A 12 -8.97 -16.39 -0.40
C ASP A 12 -7.45 -16.70 -0.31
N ASP A 13 -6.62 -16.13 -1.19
CA ASP A 13 -5.17 -16.32 -1.07
C ASP A 13 -4.63 -15.54 0.16
N PRO A 14 -4.00 -16.20 1.14
CA PRO A 14 -3.47 -15.56 2.34
C PRO A 14 -2.43 -14.46 2.03
N PHE A 15 -1.82 -14.50 0.84
CA PHE A 15 -0.94 -13.42 0.38
C PHE A 15 -1.72 -12.11 0.14
N ASN A 16 -2.91 -12.18 -0.46
CA ASN A 16 -3.70 -10.99 -0.77
C ASN A 16 -4.23 -10.31 0.50
N GLU A 17 -4.64 -11.08 1.50
CA GLU A 17 -5.06 -10.55 2.81
C GLU A 17 -3.89 -9.88 3.56
N ALA A 18 -2.69 -10.50 3.52
CA ALA A 18 -1.49 -9.95 4.14
C ALA A 18 -1.06 -8.62 3.48
N VAL A 19 -1.12 -8.54 2.15
CA VAL A 19 -0.80 -7.34 1.37
C VAL A 19 -1.81 -6.23 1.67
N ALA A 20 -3.11 -6.55 1.78
CA ALA A 20 -4.16 -5.59 2.12
C ALA A 20 -3.94 -4.96 3.50
N THR A 21 -3.70 -5.80 4.51
CA THR A 21 -3.46 -5.35 5.89
C THR A 21 -2.19 -4.51 5.98
N THR A 22 -1.13 -4.92 5.28
CA THR A 22 0.12 -4.14 5.20
C THR A 22 -0.09 -2.80 4.51
N GLY A 23 -0.83 -2.76 3.40
CA GLY A 23 -1.20 -1.54 2.70
C GLY A 23 -1.96 -0.55 3.61
N LEU A 24 -2.89 -1.05 4.42
CA LEU A 24 -3.65 -0.26 5.40
C LEU A 24 -2.75 0.33 6.51
N PHE A 25 -1.78 -0.44 7.00
CA PHE A 25 -0.85 0.03 8.03
C PHE A 25 0.10 1.11 7.48
N LEU A 26 0.58 0.93 6.25
CA LEU A 26 1.46 1.88 5.57
C LEU A 26 0.76 3.21 5.30
N ILE A 27 -0.52 3.21 4.90
CA ILE A 27 -1.26 4.45 4.68
C ILE A 27 -1.49 5.22 5.99
N MET A 28 -1.81 4.54 7.09
CA MET A 28 -1.94 5.18 8.40
C MET A 28 -0.62 5.83 8.84
N THR A 29 0.49 5.11 8.67
CA THR A 29 1.83 5.65 8.94
C THR A 29 2.13 6.88 8.09
N ALA A 30 1.78 6.85 6.80
CA ALA A 30 1.98 7.97 5.89
C ALA A 30 1.20 9.23 6.33
N VAL A 31 -0.06 9.07 6.74
CA VAL A 31 -0.91 10.18 7.20
C VAL A 31 -0.34 10.80 8.49
N ILE A 32 0.13 9.98 9.43
CA ILE A 32 0.75 10.46 10.68
C ILE A 32 2.05 11.22 10.36
N ALA A 33 2.91 10.65 9.52
CA ALA A 33 4.16 11.29 9.12
C ALA A 33 3.92 12.63 8.40
N LEU A 34 2.88 12.71 7.55
CA LEU A 34 2.47 13.95 6.89
C LEU A 34 1.99 14.99 7.91
N ALA A 35 1.19 14.61 8.90
CA ALA A 35 0.76 15.51 9.96
C ALA A 35 1.95 16.07 10.76
N VAL A 36 2.94 15.22 11.07
CA VAL A 36 4.20 15.65 11.70
C VAL A 36 4.96 16.61 10.80
N ALA A 37 5.06 16.35 9.50
CA ALA A 37 5.74 17.24 8.54
C ALA A 37 5.11 18.64 8.54
N LEU A 38 3.78 18.72 8.48
CA LEU A 38 3.03 19.98 8.52
C LEU A 38 3.17 20.70 9.86
N ALA A 39 3.19 19.96 10.97
CA ALA A 39 3.42 20.53 12.29
C ALA A 39 4.84 21.10 12.43
N SER A 40 5.85 20.39 11.94
CA SER A 40 7.25 20.84 11.97
C SER A 40 7.49 22.11 11.13
N TRP A 41 6.74 22.31 10.04
CA TRP A 41 6.75 23.59 9.31
C TRP A 41 6.21 24.74 10.15
N THR A 42 5.17 24.50 10.95
CA THR A 42 4.63 25.52 11.87
C THR A 42 5.63 25.88 12.97
N LEU A 43 6.46 24.92 13.40
CA LEU A 43 7.47 25.09 14.44
C LEU A 43 8.85 25.56 13.92
N SER A 44 8.97 25.86 12.62
CA SER A 44 10.24 26.29 11.98
C SER A 44 11.39 25.26 12.08
N GLU A 45 11.07 23.97 12.09
CA GLU A 45 12.05 22.87 12.05
C GLU A 45 12.06 22.18 10.66
N PRO A 46 12.70 22.79 9.64
CA PRO A 46 12.58 22.33 8.26
C PRO A 46 13.22 20.96 8.01
N LEU A 47 14.26 20.59 8.77
CA LEU A 47 14.93 19.30 8.63
C LEU A 47 14.01 18.14 9.06
N PHE A 48 13.32 18.30 10.19
CA PHE A 48 12.33 17.32 10.65
C PHE A 48 11.16 17.22 9.70
N ALA A 49 10.67 18.36 9.19
CA ALA A 49 9.60 18.39 8.19
C ALA A 49 9.98 17.66 6.89
N ALA A 50 11.22 17.84 6.41
CA ALA A 50 11.70 17.18 5.21
C ALA A 50 11.83 15.65 5.39
N MET A 51 12.38 15.21 6.52
CA MET A 51 12.55 13.78 6.82
C MET A 51 11.20 13.08 7.01
N SER A 52 10.29 13.64 7.79
CA SER A 52 8.95 13.06 7.99
C SER A 52 8.13 13.11 6.71
N GLY A 53 8.25 14.18 5.90
CA GLY A 53 7.65 14.24 4.57
C GLY A 53 8.18 13.15 3.63
N ALA A 54 9.49 12.87 3.64
CA ALA A 54 10.07 11.78 2.86
C ALA A 54 9.52 10.41 3.31
N VAL A 55 9.43 10.17 4.63
CA VAL A 55 8.81 8.95 5.17
C VAL A 55 7.36 8.83 4.73
N ALA A 56 6.58 9.92 4.78
CA ALA A 56 5.19 9.93 4.33
C ALA A 56 5.07 9.52 2.85
N LEU A 57 5.91 10.07 1.97
CA LEU A 57 5.89 9.73 0.54
C LEU A 57 6.27 8.27 0.27
N LEU A 58 7.28 7.75 0.96
CA LEU A 58 7.70 6.36 0.82
C LEU A 58 6.61 5.39 1.31
N SER A 59 6.04 5.64 2.49
CA SER A 59 4.96 4.83 3.04
C SER A 59 3.69 4.88 2.18
N PHE A 60 3.34 6.06 1.66
CA PHE A 60 2.22 6.21 0.74
C PHE A 60 2.44 5.42 -0.55
N SER A 61 3.61 5.56 -1.18
CA SER A 61 3.95 4.87 -2.43
C SER A 61 3.93 3.35 -2.26
N ALA A 62 4.48 2.84 -1.15
CA ALA A 62 4.45 1.43 -0.81
C ALA A 62 3.01 0.91 -0.58
N SER A 63 2.16 1.69 0.10
CA SER A 63 0.74 1.36 0.28
C SER A 63 -0.01 1.26 -1.05
N ILE A 64 0.23 2.19 -1.98
CA ILE A 64 -0.36 2.15 -3.33
C ILE A 64 0.10 0.88 -4.07
N PHE A 65 1.36 0.48 -3.96
CA PHE A 65 1.84 -0.76 -4.56
C PHE A 65 1.09 -1.99 -4.00
N CYS A 66 0.90 -2.06 -2.69
CA CYS A 66 0.12 -3.11 -2.04
C CYS A 66 -1.35 -3.14 -2.52
N PHE A 67 -2.01 -1.99 -2.68
CA PHE A 67 -3.38 -1.95 -3.22
C PHE A 67 -3.45 -2.27 -4.72
N LYS A 68 -2.42 -1.89 -5.49
CA LYS A 68 -2.35 -2.19 -6.94
C LYS A 68 -2.20 -3.69 -7.21
N ALA A 69 -1.46 -4.41 -6.37
CA ALA A 69 -1.37 -5.86 -6.46
C ALA A 69 -2.75 -6.53 -6.41
N GLN A 70 -3.65 -6.03 -5.55
CA GLN A 70 -5.02 -6.53 -5.45
C GLN A 70 -5.91 -6.10 -6.63
N ALA A 71 -5.72 -4.89 -7.16
CA ALA A 71 -6.53 -4.35 -8.26
C ALA A 71 -6.27 -5.02 -9.61
N LEU A 72 -5.03 -5.47 -9.87
CA LEU A 72 -4.68 -6.20 -11.10
C LEU A 72 -5.23 -7.63 -11.10
N GLU A 73 -5.34 -8.24 -9.92
CA GLU A 73 -5.91 -9.58 -9.75
C GLU A 73 -7.46 -9.57 -9.86
N SER A 74 -8.09 -8.48 -9.43
CA SER A 74 -9.55 -8.34 -9.39
C SER A 74 -10.20 -8.00 -10.75
N ALA A 75 -9.48 -8.07 -11.88
CA ALA A 75 -10.09 -7.91 -13.20
C ALA A 75 -11.05 -9.09 -13.42
N PRO A 76 -12.38 -8.89 -13.29
CA PRO A 76 -13.32 -9.98 -13.32
C PRO A 76 -13.38 -10.50 -14.75
N THR A 77 -13.12 -11.79 -14.93
CA THR A 77 -13.80 -12.51 -16.00
C THR A 77 -15.27 -12.48 -15.63
N GLU A 78 -15.98 -11.46 -16.12
CA GLU A 78 -17.42 -11.42 -16.24
C GLU A 78 -17.82 -12.72 -16.97
N VAL A 79 -18.21 -13.73 -16.20
CA VAL A 79 -18.84 -14.92 -16.76
C VAL A 79 -20.21 -14.46 -17.24
N THR A 80 -20.29 -14.16 -18.53
CA THR A 80 -21.54 -14.00 -19.26
C THR A 80 -22.37 -15.28 -19.07
N VAL A 81 -23.49 -15.16 -18.36
CA VAL A 81 -24.52 -16.21 -18.23
C VAL A 81 -25.46 -16.13 -19.43
#